data_AF-A0A7J2IN42-F1
#
_entry.id   AF-A0A7J2IN42-F1
#
_cell.length_a   1.000
_cell.length_b   1.000
_cell.length_c   1.000
_cell.angle_alpha   90.00
_cell.angle_beta   90.00
_cell.angle_gamma   90.00
#
_symmetry.space_group_name_H-M   'P 1'
#
loop_
_entity.id
_entity.type
_entity.pdbx_description
1 polymer ?
#
loop_
_entity_poly.entity_id
_entity_poly.type
_entity_poly.pdbx_seq_one_letter_code
_entity_poly.pdbx_strand_id
1 'polypeptide(L)'
;MPVPGTLEKELLSHISKKPATEMYPFVKVEVPEGYRGKIEFNIEKCIGCGLCSRDCPAGAIEMVEDERTKLKKRPKFIYSRCLYCAQCEESCPREAIKLTREFELADYDKERMVIDV
;
A
#
# COMPACT_ATOMS: atom_id res chain seq x y z
N MET A 1 30.44 -22.61 -10.28
CA MET A 1 29.37 -23.62 -10.39
C MET A 1 29.58 -24.65 -9.29
N PRO A 2 28.53 -25.03 -8.52
CA PRO A 2 28.67 -26.10 -7.54
C PRO A 2 29.08 -27.40 -8.25
N VAL A 3 30.06 -28.10 -7.70
CA VAL A 3 30.57 -29.39 -8.20
C VAL A 3 29.47 -30.47 -8.10
N PRO A 4 29.37 -31.42 -9.04
CA PRO A 4 28.41 -32.52 -8.96
C PRO A 4 28.61 -33.32 -7.66
N GLY A 5 27.56 -33.46 -6.84
CA GLY A 5 27.56 -34.26 -5.60
C GLY A 5 27.45 -33.49 -4.26
N THR A 6 27.63 -32.16 -4.24
CA THR A 6 27.39 -31.37 -3.01
C THR A 6 25.91 -31.21 -2.64
N LEU A 7 25.00 -31.43 -3.59
CA LEU A 7 23.55 -31.30 -3.37
C LEU A 7 22.99 -32.39 -2.45
N GLU A 8 23.55 -33.61 -2.44
CA GLU A 8 23.00 -34.72 -1.64
C GLU A 8 23.15 -34.49 -0.13
N LYS A 9 24.31 -33.96 0.30
CA LYS A 9 24.55 -33.63 1.71
C LYS A 9 23.70 -32.45 2.18
N GLU A 10 23.53 -31.44 1.32
CA GLU A 10 22.64 -30.32 1.60
C GLU A 10 21.17 -30.74 1.64
N LEU A 11 20.75 -31.66 0.76
CA LEU A 11 19.39 -32.20 0.77
C LEU A 11 19.12 -32.94 2.08
N LEU A 12 20.01 -33.85 2.48
CA LEU A 12 19.90 -34.61 3.73
C LEU A 12 19.88 -33.69 4.96
N SER A 13 20.63 -32.59 4.96
CA SER A 13 20.66 -31.62 6.07
C SER A 13 19.36 -30.81 6.21
N HIS A 14 18.56 -30.70 5.14
CA HIS A 14 17.32 -29.93 5.12
C HIS A 14 16.04 -30.77 5.29
N ILE A 15 16.06 -32.08 4.99
CA ILE A 15 14.89 -32.97 5.14
C ILE A 15 14.35 -33.01 6.58
N SER A 16 15.23 -32.90 7.59
CA SER A 16 14.83 -32.92 9.01
C SER A 16 14.37 -31.56 9.54
N LYS A 17 14.55 -30.48 8.77
CA LYS A 17 14.13 -29.13 9.19
C LYS A 17 12.66 -28.92 8.88
N LYS A 18 11.98 -28.14 9.72
CA LYS A 18 10.60 -27.72 9.45
C LYS A 18 10.54 -26.82 8.21
N PRO A 19 9.44 -26.84 7.42
CA PRO A 19 9.25 -25.92 6.32
C PRO A 19 9.28 -24.47 6.80
N ALA A 20 9.91 -23.58 6.02
CA ALA A 20 9.88 -22.14 6.27
C ALA A 20 8.59 -21.45 5.77
N THR A 21 7.62 -22.23 5.28
CA THR A 21 6.38 -21.74 4.68
C THR A 21 5.33 -21.45 5.75
N GLU A 22 4.69 -20.29 5.65
CA GLU A 22 3.47 -19.97 6.40
C GLU A 22 2.22 -20.36 5.60
N MET A 23 1.19 -20.89 6.27
CA MET A 23 -0.06 -21.30 5.60
C MET A 23 -1.00 -20.13 5.37
N TYR A 24 -0.66 -19.21 4.47
CA TYR A 24 -1.59 -18.16 4.02
C TYR A 24 -2.77 -18.79 3.27
N PRO A 25 -4.03 -18.39 3.52
CA PRO A 25 -4.49 -17.26 4.35
C PRO A 25 -4.84 -17.60 5.81
N PHE A 26 -4.65 -18.84 6.25
CA PHE A 26 -5.02 -19.29 7.60
C PHE A 26 -4.12 -18.73 8.70
N VAL A 27 -2.83 -18.55 8.40
CA VAL A 27 -1.87 -17.84 9.23
C VAL A 27 -1.56 -16.51 8.56
N LYS A 28 -1.96 -15.40 9.20
CA LYS A 28 -1.67 -14.05 8.70
C LYS A 28 -0.24 -13.65 9.08
N VAL A 29 0.46 -13.04 8.14
CA VAL A 29 1.80 -12.51 8.34
C VAL A 29 1.73 -11.26 9.22
N GLU A 30 2.55 -11.18 10.25
CA GLU A 30 2.69 -9.96 11.05
C GLU A 30 3.41 -8.88 10.25
N VAL A 31 2.73 -7.76 10.05
CA VAL A 31 3.23 -6.66 9.23
C VAL A 31 4.06 -5.72 10.11
N PRO A 32 5.31 -5.37 9.72
CA PRO A 32 6.17 -4.51 10.53
C PRO A 32 5.59 -3.11 10.73
N GLU A 33 6.14 -2.37 11.70
CA GLU A 33 5.85 -0.95 11.86
C GLU A 33 6.41 -0.12 10.70
N GLY A 34 5.64 0.88 10.26
CA GLY A 34 5.97 1.70 9.08
C GLY A 34 5.69 1.03 7.73
N TYR A 35 4.99 -0.11 7.70
CA TYR A 35 4.56 -0.71 6.44
C TYR A 35 3.64 0.23 5.66
N ARG A 36 3.81 0.20 4.34
CA ARG A 36 3.17 1.12 3.40
C ARG A 36 2.09 0.39 2.59
N GLY A 37 0.93 0.21 3.19
CA GLY A 37 -0.24 -0.43 2.57
C GLY A 37 -1.29 0.56 2.10
N LYS A 38 -2.56 0.22 2.33
CA LYS A 38 -3.74 1.01 1.95
C LYS A 38 -3.64 2.44 2.45
N ILE A 39 -4.12 3.38 1.64
CA ILE A 39 -4.20 4.78 2.02
C ILE A 39 -5.49 5.00 2.82
N GLU A 40 -5.34 5.39 4.07
CA GLU A 40 -6.42 5.89 4.91
C GLU A 40 -6.47 7.41 4.81
N PHE A 41 -7.66 7.95 4.53
CA PHE A 41 -7.87 9.38 4.35
C PHE A 41 -8.92 9.89 5.34
N ASN A 42 -8.56 10.94 6.08
CA ASN A 42 -9.44 11.64 6.99
C ASN A 42 -9.87 12.99 6.40
N ILE A 43 -11.14 13.07 6.01
CA ILE A 43 -11.70 14.26 5.38
C ILE A 43 -11.77 15.47 6.32
N GLU A 44 -11.98 15.27 7.62
CA GLU A 44 -12.09 16.36 8.60
C GLU A 44 -10.77 17.11 8.80
N LYS A 45 -9.64 16.41 8.63
CA LYS A 45 -8.30 17.01 8.70
C LYS A 45 -7.88 17.68 7.39
N CYS A 46 -8.47 17.27 6.27
CA CYS A 46 -8.11 17.78 4.96
C CYS A 46 -8.50 19.26 4.81
N ILE A 47 -7.66 20.02 4.11
CA ILE A 47 -7.92 21.44 3.77
C ILE A 47 -7.95 21.68 2.25
N GLY A 48 -7.84 20.64 1.44
CA GLY A 48 -7.92 20.74 -0.02
C GLY A 48 -6.72 21.45 -0.68
N CYS A 49 -5.54 21.44 -0.04
CA CYS A 49 -4.35 22.15 -0.54
C CYS A 49 -3.76 21.57 -1.84
N GLY A 50 -4.04 20.31 -2.16
CA GLY A 50 -3.56 19.66 -3.39
C GLY A 50 -2.09 19.26 -3.43
N LEU A 51 -1.33 19.46 -2.35
CA LEU A 51 0.09 19.07 -2.27
C LEU A 51 0.31 17.58 -2.55
N CYS A 52 -0.55 16.71 -2.00
CA CYS A 52 -0.48 15.27 -2.23
C CYS A 52 -0.59 14.87 -3.71
N SER A 53 -1.39 15.59 -4.50
CA SER A 53 -1.53 15.36 -5.95
C SER A 53 -0.29 15.83 -6.69
N ARG A 54 0.25 17.01 -6.33
CA ARG A 54 1.47 17.57 -6.93
C ARG A 54 2.71 16.72 -6.68
N ASP A 55 2.86 16.20 -5.46
CA ASP A 55 4.05 15.47 -5.04
C ASP A 55 3.98 13.98 -5.40
N CYS A 56 2.85 13.49 -5.91
CA CYS A 56 2.69 12.10 -6.30
C CYS A 56 3.49 11.81 -7.58
N PRO A 57 4.56 10.99 -7.53
CA PRO A 57 5.40 10.73 -8.71
C PRO A 57 4.67 9.94 -9.80
N ALA A 58 3.62 9.20 -9.44
CA ALA A 58 2.86 8.36 -10.36
C ALA A 58 1.57 9.01 -10.87
N GLY A 59 1.23 10.23 -10.43
CA GLY A 59 -0.06 10.86 -10.77
C GLY A 59 -1.27 10.01 -10.33
N ALA A 60 -1.15 9.33 -9.19
CA ALA A 60 -2.17 8.45 -8.64
C ALA A 60 -3.24 9.19 -7.81
N ILE A 61 -3.10 10.52 -7.64
CA ILE A 61 -4.00 11.34 -6.86
C ILE A 61 -4.48 12.49 -7.73
N GLU A 62 -5.79 12.59 -7.91
CA GLU A 62 -6.44 13.66 -8.70
C GLU A 62 -7.29 14.50 -7.76
N MET A 63 -7.17 15.83 -7.82
CA MET A 63 -8.01 16.72 -7.01
C MET A 63 -9.34 16.97 -7.73
N VAL A 64 -10.43 16.43 -7.18
CA VAL A 64 -11.80 16.61 -7.69
C VAL A 64 -12.54 17.67 -6.89
N GLU A 65 -13.50 18.34 -7.52
CA GLU A 65 -14.36 19.30 -6.83
C GLU A 65 -15.26 18.57 -5.83
N ASP A 66 -15.47 19.19 -4.68
CA ASP A 66 -16.35 18.67 -3.64
C ASP A 66 -17.44 19.69 -3.35
N GLU A 67 -18.67 19.35 -3.71
CA GLU A 67 -19.84 20.18 -3.43
C GLU A 67 -20.53 19.77 -2.12
N ARG A 68 -20.14 18.63 -1.53
CA ARG A 68 -20.81 18.03 -0.38
C ARG A 68 -20.21 18.46 0.95
N THR A 69 -18.95 18.90 0.97
CA THR A 69 -18.28 19.37 2.18
C THR A 69 -17.84 20.82 2.08
N LYS A 70 -17.29 21.37 3.18
CA LYS A 70 -16.68 22.71 3.17
C LYS A 70 -15.38 22.77 2.36
N LEU A 71 -14.89 21.64 1.87
CA LEU A 71 -13.71 21.58 1.00
C LEU A 71 -14.11 21.99 -0.41
N LYS A 72 -13.37 22.92 -1.02
CA LYS A 72 -13.53 23.24 -2.45
C LYS A 72 -13.10 22.07 -3.35
N LYS A 73 -12.10 21.31 -2.90
CA LYS A 73 -11.53 20.17 -3.62
C LYS A 73 -11.10 19.07 -2.66
N ARG A 74 -11.27 17.81 -3.05
CA ARG A 74 -10.84 16.61 -2.31
C ARG A 74 -10.00 15.68 -3.19
N PRO A 75 -9.09 14.88 -2.61
CA PRO A 75 -8.28 13.94 -3.36
C PRO A 75 -9.07 12.68 -3.71
N LYS A 76 -8.97 12.26 -4.97
CA LYS A 76 -9.42 10.96 -5.49
C LYS A 76 -8.19 10.07 -5.68
N PHE A 77 -8.20 8.88 -5.09
CA PHE A 77 -7.04 7.99 -5.08
C PHE A 77 -7.21 6.87 -6.11
N ILE A 78 -6.23 6.71 -7.00
CA ILE A 78 -6.20 5.71 -8.06
C ILE A 78 -5.15 4.66 -7.71
N TYR A 79 -5.59 3.59 -7.03
CA TYR A 79 -4.73 2.53 -6.52
C TYR A 79 -4.01 1.77 -7.63
N SER A 80 -4.63 1.65 -8.81
CA SER A 80 -3.99 1.02 -9.99
C SER A 80 -2.74 1.75 -10.49
N ARG A 81 -2.52 3.01 -10.08
CA ARG A 81 -1.31 3.80 -10.39
C ARG A 81 -0.39 3.98 -9.18
N CYS A 82 -0.84 3.66 -7.97
CA CYS A 82 -0.13 3.97 -6.75
C CYS A 82 1.14 3.10 -6.59
N LEU A 83 2.27 3.73 -6.24
CA LEU A 83 3.54 3.05 -5.96
C LEU A 83 3.76 2.80 -4.46
N TYR A 84 2.81 3.18 -3.61
CA TYR A 84 2.91 3.07 -2.14
C TYR A 84 4.20 3.67 -1.55
N CYS A 85 4.66 4.78 -2.12
CA CYS A 85 5.91 5.45 -1.70
C CYS A 85 5.78 6.28 -0.41
N ALA A 86 4.57 6.46 0.12
CA ALA A 86 4.23 7.32 1.27
C ALA A 86 4.51 8.83 1.12
N GLN A 87 4.88 9.32 -0.06
CA GLN A 87 5.13 10.76 -0.26
C GLN A 87 3.92 11.63 0.06
N CYS A 88 2.70 11.15 -0.23
CA CYS A 88 1.47 11.88 0.08
C CYS A 88 1.15 11.97 1.58
N GLU A 89 1.65 11.03 2.39
CA GLU A 89 1.56 11.07 3.85
C GLU A 89 2.52 12.12 4.39
N GLU A 90 3.78 12.08 3.98
CA GLU A 90 4.82 13.03 4.40
C GLU A 90 4.53 14.48 3.96
N SER A 91 4.05 14.66 2.73
CA SER A 91 3.73 15.98 2.19
C SER A 91 2.45 16.61 2.78
N CYS A 92 1.67 15.86 3.58
CA CYS A 92 0.39 16.36 4.09
C CYS A 92 0.59 17.22 5.36
N PRO A 93 0.39 18.55 5.31
CA PRO A 93 0.64 19.42 6.47
C PRO A 93 -0.34 19.23 7.63
N ARG A 94 -1.42 18.47 7.41
CA ARG A 94 -2.49 18.19 8.40
C ARG A 94 -2.57 16.72 8.78
N GLU A 95 -1.66 15.89 8.26
CA GLU A 95 -1.65 14.43 8.48
C GLU A 95 -3.02 13.79 8.20
N ALA A 96 -3.67 14.25 7.12
CA ALA A 96 -4.97 13.77 6.67
C ALA A 96 -4.87 12.43 5.90
N ILE A 97 -3.66 12.05 5.49
CA ILE A 97 -3.37 10.85 4.72
C ILE A 97 -2.40 10.00 5.56
N LYS A 98 -2.71 8.72 5.75
CA LYS A 98 -1.81 7.75 6.39
C LYS A 98 -1.77 6.44 5.63
N LEU A 99 -0.61 5.78 5.58
CA LEU A 99 -0.54 4.43 5.03
C LEU A 99 -0.73 3.40 6.15
N THR A 100 -1.59 2.42 5.90
CA THR A 100 -1.92 1.38 6.88
C THR A 100 -1.12 0.11 6.64
N ARG A 101 -1.33 -0.89 7.51
CA ARG A 101 -0.77 -2.24 7.37
C ARG A 101 -1.62 -3.16 6.47
N GLU A 102 -2.72 -2.67 5.91
CA GLU A 102 -3.60 -3.45 5.03
C GLU A 102 -2.98 -3.56 3.63
N PHE A 103 -2.66 -4.79 3.21
CA PHE A 103 -2.05 -5.07 1.89
C PHE A 103 -2.94 -5.93 0.98
N GLU A 104 -4.04 -6.48 1.51
CA GLU A 104 -4.97 -7.37 0.80
C GLU A 104 -5.98 -6.56 -0.07
N LEU A 105 -5.48 -5.74 -1.01
CA LEU A 105 -6.27 -4.76 -1.78
C LEU A 105 -6.66 -5.23 -3.20
N ALA A 106 -6.55 -6.52 -3.47
CA ALA A 106 -6.83 -7.07 -4.79
C ALA A 106 -8.33 -7.00 -5.12
N ASP A 107 -8.65 -6.56 -6.34
CA ASP A 107 -9.99 -6.59 -6.90
C ASP A 107 -9.91 -7.03 -8.37
N TYR A 108 -11.03 -7.50 -8.92
CA TYR A 108 -11.14 -7.94 -10.31
C TYR A 108 -11.32 -6.78 -11.28
N ASP A 109 -12.03 -5.74 -10.84
CA ASP A 109 -12.38 -4.58 -11.66
C ASP A 109 -11.44 -3.40 -11.38
N LYS A 110 -10.91 -2.78 -12.44
CA LYS A 110 -10.00 -1.63 -12.31
C LYS A 110 -10.70 -0.40 -11.71
N GLU A 111 -11.99 -0.26 -11.98
CA GLU A 111 -12.84 0.83 -11.51
C GLU A 111 -12.97 0.84 -9.98
N ARG A 112 -12.93 -0.35 -9.35
CA ARG A 112 -12.97 -0.48 -7.88
C ARG A 112 -11.64 -0.14 -7.21
N MET A 113 -10.56 -0.07 -7.98
CA MET A 113 -9.26 0.46 -7.54
C MET A 113 -9.21 2.00 -7.57
N VAL A 114 -10.35 2.66 -7.74
CA VAL A 114 -10.48 4.11 -7.66
C VAL A 114 -11.32 4.42 -6.43
N ILE A 115 -10.66 4.88 -5.36
CA ILE A 115 -11.35 5.25 -4.13
C ILE A 115 -11.63 6.74 -4.17
N ASP A 116 -12.92 7.03 -4.20
CA ASP A 116 -13.46 8.38 -4.10
C ASP A 116 -14.00 8.57 -2.68
N VAL A 117 -13.29 9.37 -1.87
CA VAL A 117 -13.54 9.49 -0.42
C VAL A 117 -14.48 10.63 -0.07
#